data_AF-A0A1M7Q7D2-F1
#
_entry.id   AF-A0A1M7Q7D2-F1
#
_cell.length_a   1.000
_cell.length_b   1.000
_cell.length_c   1.000
_cell.angle_alpha   90.00
_cell.angle_beta   90.00
_cell.angle_gamma   90.00
#
_symmetry.space_group_name_H-M   'P 1'
#
loop_
_entity.id
_entity.type
_entity.pdbx_description
1 polymer ?
#
loop_
_entity_poly.entity_id
_entity_poly.type
_entity_poly.pdbx_seq_one_letter_code
_entity_poly.pdbx_strand_id
1 'polypeptide(L)'
;MNNNSKNVTAFDDEVCIKKNHRMLLMVATAIVLFYLLIPFVLSIFLKETTSFFLLFAWVYVIFLFLMTWGIGVWHYFYMKKYHLILERNVKQTN
;
A
#
# COMPACT_ATOMS: atom_id res chain seq x y z
N MET A 1 -31.38 -14.88 23.02
CA MET A 1 -29.92 -15.13 22.90
C MET A 1 -29.45 -14.67 21.51
N ASN A 2 -29.08 -13.41 21.31
CA ASN A 2 -28.59 -12.92 20.01
C ASN A 2 -27.61 -11.73 20.09
N ASN A 3 -27.13 -11.39 21.30
CA ASN A 3 -26.26 -10.22 21.50
C ASN A 3 -24.77 -10.59 21.47
N ASN A 4 -24.40 -11.83 21.82
CA ASN A 4 -23.01 -12.28 21.77
C ASN A 4 -22.48 -12.45 20.34
N SER A 5 -23.29 -12.95 19.39
CA SER A 5 -22.85 -13.14 18.00
C SER A 5 -22.58 -11.80 17.31
N LYS A 6 -23.48 -10.82 17.49
CA LYS A 6 -23.33 -9.46 16.94
C LYS A 6 -22.12 -8.71 17.50
N ASN A 7 -21.83 -8.88 18.79
CA ASN A 7 -20.68 -8.24 19.42
C ASN A 7 -19.35 -8.85 18.93
N VAL A 8 -19.30 -10.16 18.66
CA VAL A 8 -18.11 -10.82 18.10
C VAL A 8 -17.85 -10.35 16.67
N THR A 9 -18.89 -10.26 15.83
CA THR A 9 -18.72 -9.79 14.44
C THR A 9 -18.33 -8.32 14.34
N ALA A 10 -18.91 -7.45 15.18
CA ALA A 10 -18.56 -6.03 15.19
C ALA A 10 -17.11 -5.78 15.66
N PHE A 11 -16.64 -6.58 16.64
CA PHE A 11 -15.28 -6.49 17.14
C PHE A 11 -14.25 -6.93 16.10
N ASP A 12 -14.53 -8.00 15.36
CA ASP A 12 -13.65 -8.46 14.27
C ASP A 12 -13.58 -7.47 13.09
N ASP A 13 -14.69 -6.80 12.78
CA ASP A 13 -14.74 -5.77 11.72
C ASP A 13 -13.94 -4.51 12.11
N GLU A 14 -14.06 -4.02 13.36
CA GLU A 14 -13.28 -2.88 13.85
C GLU A 14 -11.77 -3.16 13.84
N VAL A 15 -11.37 -4.38 14.22
CA VAL A 15 -9.96 -4.81 14.19
C VAL A 15 -9.44 -4.88 12.74
N CYS A 16 -10.26 -5.37 11.80
CA CYS A 16 -9.91 -5.44 10.38
C CYS A 16 -9.75 -4.03 9.75
N ILE A 17 -10.69 -3.12 10.04
CA ILE A 17 -10.64 -1.72 9.56
C ILE A 17 -9.41 -1.00 10.10
N LYS A 18 -9.12 -1.14 11.40
CA LYS A 18 -7.95 -0.52 12.04
C LYS A 18 -6.64 -1.04 11.46
N LYS A 19 -6.57 -2.34 11.12
CA LYS A 19 -5.39 -2.95 10.50
C LYS A 19 -5.16 -2.46 9.07
N ASN A 20 -6.21 -2.31 8.28
CA ASN A 20 -6.10 -1.77 6.92
C ASN A 20 -5.74 -0.28 6.90
N HIS A 21 -6.29 0.53 7.80
CA HIS A 21 -5.89 1.93 7.94
C HIS A 21 -4.41 2.06 8.32
N ARG A 22 -3.91 1.22 9.25
CA ARG A 22 -2.48 1.17 9.57
C ARG A 22 -1.63 0.79 8.37
N MET A 23 -2.07 -0.17 7.56
CA MET A 23 -1.35 -0.57 6.36
C MET A 23 -1.28 0.55 5.32
N LEU A 24 -2.40 1.24 5.07
CA LEU A 24 -2.47 2.42 4.20
C LEU A 24 -1.54 3.53 4.69
N LEU A 25 -1.53 3.83 5.99
CA LEU A 25 -0.65 4.82 6.59
C LEU A 25 0.82 4.44 6.42
N MET A 26 1.16 3.16 6.62
CA MET A 26 2.53 2.66 6.47
C MET A 26 3.00 2.77 5.02
N VAL A 27 2.15 2.41 4.05
CA VAL A 27 2.45 2.56 2.61
C VAL A 27 2.61 4.03 2.24
N ALA A 28 1.70 4.91 2.67
CA ALA A 28 1.79 6.34 2.41
C ALA A 28 3.09 6.95 2.98
N THR A 29 3.44 6.59 4.22
CA THR A 29 4.67 7.03 4.87
C THR A 29 5.90 6.54 4.11
N ALA A 30 5.90 5.29 3.64
CA ALA A 30 6.99 4.73 2.85
C ALA A 30 7.17 5.46 1.51
N ILE A 31 6.06 5.82 0.84
CA ILE A 31 6.11 6.59 -0.42
C ILE A 31 6.72 7.98 -0.17
N VAL A 32 6.25 8.70 0.86
CA VAL A 32 6.77 10.03 1.19
C VAL A 32 8.25 9.96 1.54
N LEU A 33 8.65 8.99 2.37
CA LEU A 33 10.06 8.76 2.70
C LEU A 33 10.89 8.47 1.46
N PHE A 34 10.41 7.61 0.56
CA PHE A 34 11.11 7.29 -0.68
C PHE A 34 11.35 8.53 -1.55
N TYR A 35 10.33 9.38 -1.71
CA TYR A 35 10.44 10.63 -2.46
C TYR A 35 11.41 11.64 -1.84
N LEU A 36 11.62 11.62 -0.52
CA LEU A 36 12.54 12.53 0.16
C LEU A 36 13.97 11.97 0.22
N LEU A 37 14.13 10.69 0.54
CA LEU A 37 15.44 10.04 0.71
C LEU A 37 16.20 9.90 -0.60
N ILE A 38 15.53 9.51 -1.68
CA ILE A 38 16.21 9.24 -2.94
C ILE A 38 16.90 10.48 -3.52
N PRO A 39 16.24 11.65 -3.69
CA PRO A 39 16.94 12.83 -4.21
C PRO A 39 18.06 13.30 -3.28
N PHE A 40 17.91 13.12 -1.96
CA PHE A 40 18.98 13.39 -1.00
C PHE A 40 20.21 12.50 -1.27
N VAL A 41 20.02 11.19 -1.37
CA VAL A 41 21.10 10.24 -1.69
C VAL A 41 21.71 10.56 -3.06
N LEU A 42 20.87 10.79 -4.09
CA LEU A 42 21.33 11.13 -5.43
C LEU A 42 22.20 12.39 -5.44
N SER A 43 21.85 13.40 -4.63
CA SER A 43 22.61 14.66 -4.52
C SER A 43 24.01 14.47 -3.95
N ILE A 44 24.18 13.53 -3.02
CA ILE A 44 25.47 13.19 -2.41
C ILE A 44 26.35 12.49 -3.45
N PHE A 45 25.82 11.48 -4.14
CA PHE A 45 26.56 10.72 -5.16
C PHE A 45 26.93 11.55 -6.39
N LEU A 46 26.03 12.44 -6.81
CA LEU A 46 26.27 13.39 -7.91
C LEU A 46 27.49 14.27 -7.70
N LYS A 47 27.79 14.60 -6.43
CA LYS A 47 28.92 15.45 -6.05
C LYS A 47 30.27 14.76 -6.26
N GLU A 48 30.29 13.43 -6.24
CA GLU A 48 31.52 12.64 -6.32
C GLU A 48 31.73 11.96 -7.68
N THR A 49 30.65 11.59 -8.40
CA THR A 49 30.78 10.80 -9.64
C THR A 49 29.72 11.15 -10.68
N THR A 50 30.01 12.15 -11.50
CA THR A 50 29.09 12.64 -12.56
C THR A 50 28.87 11.62 -13.68
N SER A 51 29.84 10.74 -13.96
CA SER A 51 29.75 9.75 -15.06
C SER A 51 28.63 8.72 -14.90
N PHE A 52 28.23 8.40 -13.67
CA PHE A 52 27.18 7.41 -13.40
C PHE A 52 25.80 8.03 -13.19
N PHE A 53 25.69 9.36 -13.22
CA PHE A 53 24.44 10.07 -12.93
C PHE A 53 23.28 9.59 -13.80
N LEU A 54 23.51 9.47 -15.11
CA LEU A 54 22.47 9.06 -16.05
C LEU A 54 21.92 7.66 -15.70
N LEU A 55 22.81 6.73 -15.36
CA LEU A 55 22.43 5.36 -14.99
C LEU A 55 21.62 5.35 -13.69
N PHE A 56 22.05 6.10 -12.67
CA PHE A 56 21.30 6.22 -11.41
C PHE A 56 19.93 6.88 -11.59
N ALA A 57 19.83 7.90 -12.45
CA ALA A 57 18.55 8.54 -12.78
C ALA A 57 17.59 7.55 -13.45
N TRP A 58 18.07 6.72 -14.39
CA TRP A 58 17.25 5.68 -15.01
C TRP A 58 16.80 4.59 -14.03
N VAL A 59 17.72 4.12 -13.16
CA VAL A 59 17.38 3.16 -12.10
C VAL A 59 16.30 3.72 -11.19
N TYR A 60 16.38 5.01 -10.83
CA TYR A 60 15.36 5.69 -10.03
C TYR A 60 13.99 5.71 -10.72
N VAL A 61 13.94 6.10 -12.00
CA VAL A 61 12.68 6.14 -12.77
C VAL A 61 12.05 4.75 -12.84
N ILE A 62 12.85 3.71 -13.08
CA ILE A 62 12.37 2.31 -13.08
C ILE A 62 11.83 1.91 -11.70
N PHE A 63 12.51 2.29 -10.63
CA PHE A 63 12.05 2.01 -9.26
C PHE A 63 10.72 2.70 -8.94
N LEU A 64 10.57 3.97 -9.33
CA LEU A 64 9.30 4.71 -9.19
C LEU A 64 8.17 4.03 -9.97
N PHE A 65 8.45 3.58 -11.19
CA PHE A 65 7.48 2.86 -12.01
C PHE A 65 7.05 1.55 -11.32
N LEU A 66 7.99 0.75 -10.84
CA LEU A 66 7.71 -0.52 -10.14
C LEU A 66 6.92 -0.30 -8.84
N MET A 67 7.26 0.73 -8.05
CA MET A 67 6.52 1.09 -6.84
C MET A 67 5.08 1.48 -7.17
N THR A 68 4.89 2.37 -8.15
CA THR A 68 3.56 2.85 -8.56
C THR A 68 2.72 1.71 -9.12
N TRP A 69 3.31 0.89 -9.98
CA TRP A 69 2.67 -0.31 -10.52
C TRP A 69 2.31 -1.31 -9.41
N GLY A 70 3.22 -1.56 -8.48
CA GLY A 70 3.01 -2.43 -7.33
C GLY A 70 1.84 -1.99 -6.46
N ILE A 71 1.69 -0.68 -6.21
CA ILE A 71 0.55 -0.11 -5.50
C ILE A 71 -0.75 -0.36 -6.27
N GLY A 72 -0.75 -0.17 -7.60
CA GLY A 72 -1.92 -0.44 -8.45
C GLY A 72 -2.34 -1.91 -8.43
N VAL A 73 -1.38 -2.83 -8.57
CA VAL A 73 -1.62 -4.28 -8.50
C VAL A 73 -2.12 -4.68 -7.11
N TRP A 74 -1.50 -4.15 -6.05
CA TRP A 74 -1.94 -4.39 -4.68
C TRP A 74 -3.39 -3.95 -4.46
N HIS A 75 -3.72 -2.74 -4.90
CA HIS A 75 -5.08 -2.19 -4.79
C HIS A 75 -6.10 -3.05 -5.56
N TYR A 76 -5.75 -3.52 -6.76
CA TYR A 76 -6.61 -4.42 -7.54
C TYR A 76 -6.87 -5.75 -6.81
N PHE A 77 -5.83 -6.39 -6.28
CA PHE A 77 -5.98 -7.62 -5.49
C PHE A 77 -6.82 -7.41 -4.24
N TYR A 78 -6.62 -6.29 -3.56
CA TYR A 78 -7.40 -5.92 -2.38
C TYR A 78 -8.88 -5.75 -2.75
N MET A 79 -9.21 -4.93 -3.75
CA MET A 79 -10.60 -4.75 -4.20
C MET A 79 -11.28 -6.05 -4.62
N LYS A 80 -10.56 -6.94 -5.31
CA LYS A 80 -11.09 -8.26 -5.69
C LYS A 80 -11.49 -9.09 -4.46
N LYS A 81 -10.72 -9.02 -3.38
CA LYS A 81 -11.04 -9.71 -2.12
C LYS A 81 -12.30 -9.12 -1.45
N TYR A 82 -12.47 -7.80 -1.48
CA TYR A 82 -13.65 -7.14 -0.92
C TYR A 82 -14.93 -7.48 -1.69
N HIS A 83 -14.87 -7.51 -3.02
CA HIS A 83 -16.01 -7.89 -3.85
C HIS A 83 -16.55 -9.28 -3.52
N LEU A 84 -15.66 -10.26 -3.32
CA LEU A 84 -16.03 -11.63 -2.95
C LEU A 84 -16.67 -11.74 -1.56
N ILE A 85 -16.25 -10.88 -0.61
CA ILE A 85 -16.86 -10.82 0.73
C ILE A 85 -18.27 -10.22 0.64
N LEU A 86 -18.44 -9.16 -0.16
CA LEU A 86 -19.72 -8.50 -0.39
C LEU A 86 -20.75 -9.44 -1.03
N GLU A 87 -20.36 -10.19 -2.06
CA GLU A 87 -21.23 -11.18 -2.71
C GLU A 87 -21.70 -12.29 -1.76
N ARG A 88 -20.83 -12.77 -0.86
CA ARG A 88 -21.25 -13.77 0.15
C ARG A 88 -22.28 -13.22 1.12
N ASN A 89 -22.09 -11.98 1.59
CA ASN A 89 -23.01 -11.36 2.53
C ASN A 89 -24.39 -11.13 1.90
N VAL A 90 -24.45 -10.72 0.63
CA VAL A 90 -25.71 -10.57 -0.13
C VAL A 90 -26.42 -11.92 -0.32
N LYS A 91 -25.68 -13.00 -0.57
CA LYS A 91 -26.26 -14.36 -0.69
C LYS A 91 -26.78 -14.95 0.63
N GLN A 92 -26.31 -14.49 1.79
CA GLN A 92 -26.80 -14.96 3.09
C GLN A 92 -28.02 -14.18 3.59
N THR A 93 -28.33 -13.03 2.98
CA THR A 93 -29.47 -12.17 3.36
C THR A 93 -30.71 -12.38 2.48
N ASN A 94 -30.59 -13.15 1.39
CA ASN A 94 -31.69 -13.62 0.53
C ASN A 94 -31.94 -15.12 0.77
#